data_AF-A0A935RT10-F1
#
_entry.id   AF-A0A935RT10-F1
#
_cell.length_a   1.000
_cell.length_b   1.000
_cell.length_c   1.000
_cell.angle_alpha   90.00
_cell.angle_beta   90.00
_cell.angle_gamma   90.00
#
_symmetry.space_group_name_H-M   'P 1'
#
loop_
_entity.id
_entity.type
_entity.pdbx_description
1 polymer ?
#
loop_
_entity_poly.entity_id
_entity_poly.type
_entity_poly.pdbx_seq_one_letter_code
_entity_poly.pdbx_strand_id
1 'polypeptide(L)'
;MNKIIIVLLIFAAITSFGQVKTGDKVPKYIFKEILNGDKKPFDISNQGKPLILEFWATWCAPCIPAMKELELYQNKFGNQLEILTISNDKLKNLLRYIDNTKTTLKIASDSSHVNIFNYGSVPHTILIDKNGMVKAITTPDQLTEKLIADFIAGKEIELKVKDDKPTNLDLFKEVKNQFYQYTLTAENKNVSFRNEIKRNQNNEPISLNFNNVSIYRLLTDIYELTTAARLDVNLDSISNNKYCFKLEQSSGYSKNILDHAKEILNEYCGFKARLIEKSIDSLYTLQVIDSTRLPDKSLDEKHTMEFAGPIFKGRKISSDQLIMYLENQTYLPVKDKTGLDFVFDMELNWSYENPKTLNEELKKYGLKLKKSDIPEKIVLLEIK
;
A
#
# COMPACT_ATOMS: atom_id res chain seq x y z
N MET A 1 55.34 12.25 -51.22
CA MET A 1 54.89 13.06 -50.06
C MET A 1 53.49 12.60 -49.67
N ASN A 2 53.37 11.58 -48.81
CA ASN A 2 52.07 11.18 -48.26
C ASN A 2 52.09 11.48 -46.76
N LYS A 3 51.34 12.51 -46.36
CA LYS A 3 51.19 12.92 -44.96
C LYS A 3 50.32 11.89 -44.24
N ILE A 4 50.88 11.22 -43.23
CA ILE A 4 50.13 10.39 -42.30
C ILE A 4 49.41 11.35 -41.32
N ILE A 5 48.09 11.42 -41.41
CA ILE A 5 47.24 12.13 -40.44
C ILE A 5 46.99 11.16 -39.28
N ILE A 6 47.59 11.44 -38.13
CA ILE A 6 47.28 10.78 -36.86
C ILE A 6 46.00 11.44 -36.32
N VAL A 7 44.88 10.73 -36.39
CA VAL A 7 43.63 11.12 -35.73
C VAL A 7 43.73 10.65 -34.27
N LEU A 8 43.96 11.59 -33.35
CA LEU A 8 43.79 11.36 -31.92
C LEU A 8 42.28 11.24 -31.62
N LEU A 9 41.80 10.01 -31.46
CA LEU A 9 40.48 9.72 -30.90
C LEU A 9 40.50 10.02 -29.39
N ILE A 10 40.06 11.22 -29.01
CA ILE A 10 39.72 11.55 -27.63
C ILE A 10 38.44 10.77 -27.28
N PHE A 11 38.59 9.64 -26.60
CA PHE A 11 37.48 8.95 -25.94
C PHE A 11 37.03 9.81 -24.76
N ALA A 12 36.07 10.70 -24.99
CA ALA A 12 35.26 11.24 -23.89
C ALA A 12 34.39 10.07 -23.38
N ALA A 13 34.77 9.49 -22.24
CA ALA A 13 33.92 8.53 -21.55
C ALA A 13 32.65 9.25 -21.10
N ILE A 14 31.59 9.11 -21.87
CA ILE A 14 30.24 9.47 -21.45
C ILE A 14 29.88 8.46 -20.36
N THR A 15 30.09 8.83 -19.10
CA THR A 15 29.60 8.04 -17.96
C THR A 15 28.08 8.13 -17.97
N SER A 16 27.45 7.12 -18.57
CA SER A 16 26.06 6.80 -18.25
C SER A 16 25.99 6.63 -16.73
N PHE A 17 25.21 7.45 -16.03
CA PHE A 17 24.97 7.29 -14.60
C PHE A 17 24.17 5.99 -14.41
N GLY A 18 24.89 4.88 -14.26
CA GLY A 18 24.31 3.64 -13.78
C GLY A 18 23.75 3.85 -12.37
N GLN A 19 22.70 3.10 -12.06
CA GLN A 19 22.14 3.04 -10.72
C GLN A 19 23.19 2.51 -9.74
N VAL A 20 23.35 3.18 -8.60
CA VAL A 20 24.35 2.83 -7.58
C VAL A 20 24.04 1.46 -6.97
N LYS A 21 25.06 0.59 -6.89
CA LYS A 21 24.99 -0.74 -6.28
C LYS A 21 26.07 -0.93 -5.22
N THR A 22 25.92 -1.98 -4.40
CA THR A 22 26.99 -2.43 -3.50
C THR A 22 28.28 -2.69 -4.29
N GLY A 23 29.39 -2.16 -3.80
CA GLY A 23 30.70 -2.22 -4.46
C GLY A 23 30.99 -1.05 -5.40
N ASP A 24 30.01 -0.22 -5.74
CA ASP A 24 30.25 0.97 -6.55
C ASP A 24 30.86 2.11 -5.74
N LYS A 25 31.59 2.98 -6.42
CA LYS A 25 31.94 4.30 -5.87
C LYS A 25 30.75 5.23 -6.08
N VAL A 26 30.32 5.92 -5.03
CA VAL A 26 29.21 6.87 -5.17
C VAL A 26 29.57 7.98 -6.16
N PRO A 27 28.63 8.37 -7.04
CA PRO A 27 28.87 9.45 -7.98
C PRO A 27 29.04 10.77 -7.23
N LYS A 28 29.71 11.73 -7.87
CA LYS A 28 29.73 13.11 -7.37
C LYS A 28 28.31 13.66 -7.39
N TYR A 29 27.76 13.87 -6.20
CA TYR A 29 26.41 14.39 -6.03
C TYR A 29 26.35 15.30 -4.81
N ILE A 30 25.75 16.49 -5.01
CA ILE A 30 25.67 17.53 -3.98
C ILE A 30 24.20 17.80 -3.68
N PHE A 31 23.77 17.47 -2.47
CA PHE A 31 22.48 17.89 -1.95
C PHE A 31 22.54 19.37 -1.61
N LYS A 32 21.86 20.19 -2.41
CA LYS A 32 21.94 21.66 -2.32
C LYS A 32 21.07 22.22 -1.19
N GLU A 33 19.88 21.66 -1.01
CA GLU A 33 18.88 22.17 -0.07
C GLU A 33 18.88 21.32 1.20
N ILE A 34 19.69 21.76 2.19
CA ILE A 34 19.71 21.17 3.53
C ILE A 34 18.83 22.03 4.45
N LEU A 35 17.74 21.43 4.92
CA LEU A 35 16.70 22.10 5.71
C LEU A 35 17.03 22.18 7.21
N ASN A 36 17.88 21.27 7.70
CA ASN A 36 18.22 21.15 9.13
C ASN A 36 19.71 20.83 9.37
N GLY A 37 20.20 21.09 10.58
CA GLY A 37 21.63 21.03 10.89
C GLY A 37 22.35 22.34 10.53
N ASP A 38 23.52 22.25 9.89
CA ASP A 38 24.31 23.42 9.48
C ASP A 38 23.76 24.15 8.22
N LYS A 39 22.77 23.56 7.55
CA LYS A 39 22.11 24.07 6.33
C LYS A 39 23.08 24.37 5.17
N LYS A 40 24.25 23.73 5.15
CA LYS A 40 25.21 23.87 4.05
C LYS A 40 25.00 22.77 3.01
N PRO A 41 25.24 23.05 1.71
CA PRO A 41 25.23 22.00 0.69
C PRO A 41 26.14 20.82 1.08
N PHE A 42 25.69 19.61 0.82
CA PHE A 42 26.34 18.39 1.27
C PHE A 42 26.79 17.53 0.09
N ASP A 43 28.11 17.35 -0.08
CA ASP A 43 28.72 16.53 -1.14
C ASP A 43 29.02 15.12 -0.66
N ILE A 44 28.23 14.13 -1.06
CA ILE A 44 28.39 12.75 -0.59
C ILE A 44 29.69 12.08 -1.05
N SER A 45 30.36 12.63 -2.06
CA SER A 45 31.56 12.01 -2.63
C SER A 45 32.84 12.30 -1.85
N ASN A 46 32.80 13.24 -0.90
CA ASN A 46 33.99 13.69 -0.20
C ASN A 46 33.71 14.08 1.27
N GLN A 47 33.37 13.09 2.10
CA GLN A 47 33.08 13.33 3.52
C GLN A 47 34.26 13.08 4.47
N GLY A 48 35.28 12.31 4.04
CA GLY A 48 36.41 11.92 4.91
C GLY A 48 36.04 11.02 6.10
N LYS A 49 34.74 10.77 6.30
CA LYS A 49 34.14 9.85 7.27
C LYS A 49 33.22 8.89 6.52
N PRO A 50 32.99 7.67 7.04
CA PRO A 50 31.85 6.86 6.63
C PRO A 50 30.54 7.65 6.75
N LEU A 51 29.61 7.36 5.85
CA LEU A 51 28.35 8.07 5.65
C LEU A 51 27.20 7.07 5.61
N ILE A 52 26.13 7.37 6.34
CA ILE A 52 24.82 6.73 6.17
C ILE A 52 23.92 7.71 5.41
N LEU A 53 23.40 7.26 4.26
CA LEU A 53 22.30 7.94 3.57
C LEU A 53 21.00 7.25 3.93
N GLU A 54 20.05 7.98 4.49
CA GLU A 54 18.71 7.47 4.77
C GLU A 54 17.65 8.20 3.94
N PHE A 55 16.98 7.47 3.05
CA PHE A 55 15.86 8.00 2.27
C PHE A 55 14.55 7.71 2.98
N TRP A 56 13.77 8.77 3.25
CA TRP A 56 12.58 8.69 4.10
C TRP A 56 11.50 9.69 3.69
N ALA A 57 10.32 9.61 4.32
CA ALA A 57 9.24 10.57 4.14
C ALA A 57 8.40 10.74 5.41
N THR A 58 7.69 11.87 5.56
CA THR A 58 6.90 12.14 6.78
C THR A 58 5.65 11.26 6.91
N TRP A 59 5.19 10.71 5.79
CA TRP A 59 4.08 9.74 5.72
C TRP A 59 4.54 8.28 5.89
N CYS A 60 5.85 8.03 5.92
CA CYS A 60 6.40 6.68 6.08
C CYS A 60 6.43 6.29 7.56
N ALA A 61 5.45 5.47 7.97
CA ALA A 61 5.31 5.03 9.35
C ALA A 61 6.59 4.40 9.96
N PRO A 62 7.31 3.46 9.31
CA PRO A 62 8.53 2.89 9.88
C PRO A 62 9.71 3.86 9.88
N CYS A 63 9.70 4.88 9.01
CA CYS A 63 10.76 5.88 8.96
C CYS A 63 10.79 6.76 10.23
N ILE A 64 9.63 7.08 10.80
CA ILE A 64 9.56 8.01 11.95
C ILE A 64 10.30 7.49 13.20
N PRO A 65 10.09 6.25 13.68
CA PRO A 65 10.90 5.71 14.77
C PRO A 65 12.37 5.53 14.36
N ALA A 66 12.66 5.09 13.13
CA ALA A 66 14.03 4.95 12.62
C ALA A 66 14.82 6.27 12.65
N MET A 67 14.18 7.40 12.31
CA MET A 67 14.81 8.72 12.41
C MET A 67 15.26 9.06 13.85
N LYS A 68 14.51 8.63 14.87
CA LYS A 68 14.93 8.80 16.27
C LYS A 68 16.14 7.94 16.62
N GLU A 69 16.19 6.70 16.12
CA GLU A 69 17.34 5.81 16.32
C GLU A 69 18.59 6.33 15.61
N LEU A 70 18.44 6.79 14.37
CA LEU A 70 19.52 7.44 13.62
C LEU A 70 20.06 8.67 14.34
N GLU A 71 19.20 9.45 14.99
CA GLU A 71 19.62 10.59 15.82
C GLU A 71 20.47 10.13 17.02
N LEU A 72 20.09 9.04 17.69
CA LEU A 72 20.91 8.46 18.76
C LEU A 72 22.28 8.02 18.22
N TYR A 73 22.33 7.41 17.04
CA TYR A 73 23.58 7.02 16.40
C TYR A 73 24.43 8.21 15.97
N GLN A 74 23.83 9.26 15.41
CA GLN A 74 24.54 10.50 15.08
C GLN A 74 25.12 11.16 16.34
N ASN A 75 24.37 11.19 17.44
CA ASN A 75 24.84 11.74 18.72
C ASN A 75 26.02 10.92 19.30
N LYS A 76 25.96 9.60 19.17
CA LYS A 76 26.98 8.69 19.71
C LYS A 76 28.24 8.61 18.83
N PHE A 77 28.08 8.57 17.52
CA PHE A 77 29.16 8.31 16.57
C PHE A 77 29.54 9.50 15.68
N GLY A 78 28.92 10.67 15.83
CA GLY A 78 29.08 11.82 14.90
C GLY A 78 30.52 12.33 14.68
N ASN A 79 31.44 12.04 15.61
CA ASN A 79 32.87 12.34 15.41
C ASN A 79 33.52 11.42 14.37
N GLN A 80 32.98 10.22 14.15
CA GLN A 80 33.52 9.16 13.32
C GLN A 80 32.63 8.81 12.12
N LEU A 81 31.34 9.14 12.17
CA LEU A 81 30.32 8.84 11.16
C LEU A 81 29.52 10.11 10.87
N GLU A 82 29.02 10.22 9.64
CA GLU A 82 28.01 11.22 9.29
C GLU A 82 26.71 10.52 8.85
N ILE A 83 25.56 11.06 9.23
CA ILE A 83 24.24 10.61 8.79
C ILE A 83 23.55 11.76 8.06
N LEU A 84 23.25 11.54 6.78
CA LEU A 84 22.43 12.43 5.98
C LEU A 84 21.08 11.75 5.70
N THR A 85 20.00 12.44 6.04
CA THR A 85 18.65 11.97 5.73
C THR A 85 18.09 12.76 4.55
N ILE A 86 17.40 12.10 3.63
CA ILE A 86 16.98 12.65 2.34
C ILE A 86 15.50 12.37 2.15
N SER A 87 14.76 13.39 1.71
CA SER A 87 13.34 13.22 1.40
C SER A 87 12.94 14.00 0.16
N ASN A 88 12.00 13.43 -0.60
CA ASN A 88 11.29 14.10 -1.69
C ASN A 88 9.86 14.54 -1.30
N ASP A 89 9.52 14.49 -0.01
CA ASP A 89 8.23 14.94 0.50
C ASP A 89 8.06 16.46 0.33
N LYS A 90 6.82 16.95 0.43
CA LYS A 90 6.53 18.38 0.32
C LYS A 90 7.30 19.15 1.40
N LEU A 91 7.98 20.22 1.01
CA LEU A 91 8.76 21.09 1.91
C LEU A 91 8.00 21.47 3.19
N LYS A 92 6.72 21.83 3.08
CA LYS A 92 5.85 22.14 4.23
C LYS A 92 5.77 21.00 5.26
N ASN A 93 5.73 19.75 4.80
CA ASN A 93 5.67 18.58 5.68
C ASN A 93 7.01 18.39 6.41
N LEU A 94 8.13 18.53 5.69
CA LEU A 94 9.48 18.42 6.25
C LEU A 94 9.75 19.50 7.30
N LEU A 95 9.40 20.76 7.01
CA LEU A 95 9.52 21.85 7.97
C LEU A 95 8.67 21.61 9.23
N ARG A 96 7.43 21.14 9.06
CA ARG A 96 6.57 20.77 10.19
C ARG A 96 7.16 19.63 11.02
N TYR A 97 7.76 18.63 10.38
CA TYR A 97 8.43 17.53 11.10
C TYR A 97 9.62 18.05 11.93
N ILE A 98 10.49 18.88 11.33
CA ILE A 98 11.62 19.51 12.01
C ILE A 98 11.14 20.31 13.22
N ASP A 99 10.10 21.14 13.03
CA ASP A 99 9.56 21.97 14.09
C ASP A 99 8.94 21.17 15.23
N ASN A 100 8.24 20.07 14.93
CA ASN A 100 7.55 19.26 15.93
C ASN A 100 8.49 18.33 16.70
N THR A 101 9.51 17.78 16.02
CA THR A 101 10.42 16.79 16.63
C THR A 101 11.66 17.43 17.23
N LYS A 102 12.02 18.64 16.79
CA LYS A 102 13.27 19.32 17.16
C LYS A 102 14.52 18.45 16.90
N THR A 103 14.45 17.61 15.87
CA THR A 103 15.57 16.74 15.50
C THR A 103 16.82 17.54 15.14
N THR A 104 18.00 16.98 15.41
CA THR A 104 19.31 17.51 15.05
C THR A 104 19.88 16.90 13.77
N LEU A 105 19.22 15.89 13.20
CA LEU A 105 19.65 15.24 11.96
C LEU A 105 19.64 16.22 10.78
N LYS A 106 20.64 16.10 9.89
CA LYS A 106 20.64 16.80 8.60
C LYS A 106 19.56 16.21 7.71
N ILE A 107 18.67 17.08 7.21
CA ILE A 107 17.58 16.71 6.31
C ILE A 107 17.77 17.43 4.98
N ALA A 108 18.03 16.67 3.92
CA ALA A 108 18.07 17.15 2.54
C ALA A 108 16.67 17.06 1.91
N SER A 109 16.23 18.13 1.26
CA SER A 109 15.06 18.14 0.38
C SER A 109 15.54 18.02 -1.06
N ASP A 110 15.29 16.88 -1.69
CA ASP A 110 15.72 16.64 -3.07
C ASP A 110 14.83 15.58 -3.72
N SER A 111 14.53 15.72 -5.01
CA SER A 111 13.78 14.72 -5.79
C SER A 111 14.60 14.10 -6.93
N SER A 112 15.76 14.67 -7.27
CA SER A 112 16.58 14.23 -8.40
C SER A 112 17.44 13.01 -8.09
N HIS A 113 17.69 12.74 -6.81
CA HIS A 113 18.46 11.60 -6.31
C HIS A 113 17.86 10.24 -6.69
N VAL A 114 16.54 10.16 -6.95
CA VAL A 114 15.83 8.90 -7.26
C VAL A 114 16.43 8.19 -8.47
N ASN A 115 16.88 8.95 -9.48
CA ASN A 115 17.49 8.37 -10.69
C ASN A 115 18.90 7.79 -10.44
N ILE A 116 19.55 8.18 -9.33
CA ILE A 116 20.92 7.77 -9.00
C ILE A 116 20.90 6.54 -8.09
N PHE A 117 20.06 6.55 -7.06
CA PHE A 117 19.99 5.50 -6.06
C PHE A 117 18.92 4.45 -6.33
N ASN A 118 17.95 4.75 -7.21
CA ASN A 118 16.91 3.86 -7.72
C ASN A 118 16.35 2.85 -6.70
N TYR A 119 15.66 3.38 -5.68
CA TYR A 119 14.92 2.59 -4.69
C TYR A 119 13.42 2.57 -5.01
N GLY A 120 12.76 1.45 -4.73
CA GLY A 120 11.32 1.26 -4.98
C GLY A 120 10.43 1.77 -3.85
N SER A 121 10.97 1.80 -2.62
CA SER A 121 10.26 2.25 -1.42
C SER A 121 11.19 2.86 -0.38
N VAL A 122 10.64 3.70 0.49
CA VAL A 122 11.27 4.15 1.74
C VAL A 122 10.73 3.32 2.92
N PRO A 123 11.53 3.05 3.97
CA PRO A 123 12.90 3.54 4.16
C PRO A 123 13.90 2.84 3.25
N HIS A 124 15.00 3.51 2.94
CA HIS A 124 16.11 2.96 2.17
C HIS A 124 17.41 3.53 2.71
N THR A 125 18.33 2.65 3.09
CA THR A 125 19.59 3.02 3.75
C THR A 125 20.77 2.62 2.87
N ILE A 126 21.72 3.52 2.69
CA ILE A 126 22.98 3.21 2.00
C ILE A 126 24.15 3.50 2.94
N LEU A 127 25.02 2.51 3.13
CA LEU A 127 26.26 2.62 3.89
C LEU A 127 27.42 2.89 2.93
N ILE A 128 28.09 4.03 3.08
CA ILE A 128 29.20 4.48 2.23
C ILE A 128 30.45 4.64 3.11
N ASP A 129 31.53 3.94 2.78
CA ASP A 129 32.77 4.05 3.54
C ASP A 129 33.46 5.42 3.34
N LYS A 130 34.51 5.69 4.13
CA LYS A 130 35.30 6.93 4.04
C LYS A 130 35.93 7.22 2.67
N ASN A 131 36.03 6.21 1.79
CA ASN A 131 36.58 6.33 0.45
C ASN A 131 35.49 6.57 -0.62
N GLY A 132 34.22 6.66 -0.20
CA GLY A 132 33.07 6.81 -1.08
C GLY A 132 32.58 5.48 -1.68
N MET A 133 32.97 4.33 -1.14
CA MET A 133 32.52 3.03 -1.65
C MET A 133 31.24 2.59 -0.95
N VAL A 134 30.25 2.15 -1.71
CA VAL A 134 29.00 1.58 -1.18
C VAL A 134 29.28 0.21 -0.62
N LYS A 135 29.08 0.04 0.69
CA LYS A 135 29.28 -1.23 1.40
C LYS A 135 27.99 -2.01 1.57
N ALA A 136 26.87 -1.32 1.71
CA ALA A 136 25.57 -1.98 1.82
C ALA A 136 24.44 -1.07 1.38
N ILE A 137 23.36 -1.71 0.93
CA ILE A 137 22.05 -1.10 0.65
C ILE A 137 21.02 -1.93 1.42
N THR A 138 20.32 -1.32 2.38
CA THR A 138 19.49 -2.02 3.38
C THR A 138 18.35 -1.12 3.89
N THR A 139 17.80 -1.42 5.05
CA THR A 139 16.80 -0.62 5.77
C THR A 139 17.30 -0.25 7.17
N PRO A 140 16.78 0.83 7.79
CA PRO A 140 17.36 1.37 9.02
C PRO A 140 17.18 0.44 10.23
N ASP A 141 16.20 -0.47 10.21
CA ASP A 141 16.01 -1.50 11.26
C ASP A 141 17.16 -2.52 11.34
N GLN A 142 17.96 -2.63 10.28
CA GLN A 142 19.16 -3.48 10.27
C GLN A 142 20.36 -2.78 10.92
N LEU A 143 20.30 -1.47 11.15
CA LEU A 143 21.37 -0.70 11.76
C LEU A 143 21.36 -0.88 13.28
N THR A 144 22.12 -1.87 13.74
CA THR A 144 22.44 -2.00 15.17
C THR A 144 23.68 -1.17 15.53
N GLU A 145 23.80 -0.80 16.80
CA GLU A 145 25.00 -0.13 17.32
C GLU A 145 26.30 -0.90 16.97
N LYS A 146 26.27 -2.24 17.13
CA LYS A 146 27.42 -3.09 16.81
C LYS A 146 27.77 -3.01 15.33
N LEU A 147 26.76 -3.06 14.46
CA LEU A 147 26.96 -2.98 13.01
C LEU A 147 27.57 -1.63 12.61
N ILE A 148 27.08 -0.53 13.18
CA ILE A 148 27.63 0.80 12.93
C ILE A 148 29.08 0.88 13.42
N ALA A 149 29.40 0.35 14.60
CA ALA A 149 30.76 0.31 15.11
C ALA A 149 31.70 -0.51 14.21
N ASP A 150 31.25 -1.67 13.73
CA ASP A 150 31.99 -2.52 12.80
C ASP A 150 32.18 -1.83 11.43
N PHE A 151 31.17 -1.12 10.95
CA PHE A 151 31.24 -0.32 9.73
C PHE A 151 32.24 0.82 9.83
N ILE A 152 32.22 1.57 10.93
CA ILE A 152 33.19 2.64 11.19
C ILE A 152 34.62 2.07 11.25
N ALA A 153 34.79 0.88 11.83
CA ALA A 153 36.07 0.18 11.89
C ALA A 153 36.53 -0.40 10.53
N GLY A 154 35.69 -0.34 9.49
CA GLY A 154 36.00 -0.84 8.16
C GLY A 154 36.01 -2.38 8.06
N LYS A 155 35.33 -3.07 8.98
CA LYS A 155 35.17 -4.52 8.89
C LYS A 155 34.22 -4.90 7.75
N GLU A 156 34.32 -6.13 7.27
CA GLU A 156 33.29 -6.67 6.38
C GLU A 156 31.96 -6.76 7.11
N ILE A 157 30.90 -6.36 6.44
CA ILE A 157 29.54 -6.33 6.97
C ILE A 157 28.72 -7.29 6.13
N GLU A 158 28.20 -8.34 6.77
CA GLU A 158 27.22 -9.20 6.17
C GLU A 158 25.83 -8.63 6.50
N LEU A 159 25.13 -8.14 5.47
CA LEU A 159 23.82 -7.52 5.59
C LEU A 159 22.87 -8.12 4.58
N LYS A 160 21.60 -8.23 4.99
CA LYS A 160 20.52 -8.49 4.04
C LYS A 160 20.40 -7.28 3.12
N VAL A 161 20.71 -7.47 1.85
CA VAL A 161 20.51 -6.46 0.81
C VAL A 161 19.01 -6.20 0.69
N LYS A 162 18.61 -4.92 0.69
CA LYS A 162 17.22 -4.55 0.47
C LYS A 162 16.79 -5.02 -0.93
N ASP A 163 15.80 -5.91 -0.99
CA ASP A 163 15.14 -6.27 -2.25
C ASP A 163 13.96 -5.31 -2.46
N ASP A 164 14.12 -4.39 -3.41
CA ASP A 164 13.08 -3.44 -3.82
C ASP A 164 12.00 -4.10 -4.71
N LYS A 165 12.18 -5.37 -5.08
CA LYS A 165 11.12 -6.16 -5.69
C LYS A 165 10.31 -6.81 -4.56
N PRO A 166 8.98 -6.63 -4.50
CA PRO A 166 8.15 -7.39 -3.57
C PRO A 166 8.15 -8.85 -4.02
N THR A 167 9.19 -9.60 -3.66
CA THR A 167 9.12 -11.04 -3.67
C THR A 167 8.33 -11.45 -2.45
N ASN A 168 7.31 -12.25 -2.68
CA ASN A 168 6.42 -12.81 -1.67
C ASN A 168 7.12 -13.63 -0.56
N LEU A 169 8.45 -13.70 -0.57
CA LEU A 169 9.29 -14.49 0.33
C LEU A 169 9.47 -13.85 1.73
N ASP A 170 9.26 -12.55 1.90
CA ASP A 170 9.52 -11.83 3.17
C ASP A 170 8.27 -11.33 3.90
N LEU A 171 7.08 -11.77 3.49
CA LEU A 171 5.80 -11.32 4.03
C LEU A 171 5.52 -11.75 5.48
N PHE A 172 6.46 -12.35 6.21
CA PHE A 172 6.25 -12.75 7.61
C PHE A 172 6.39 -11.53 8.54
N LYS A 173 5.26 -10.98 8.98
CA LYS A 173 5.18 -9.91 9.98
C LYS A 173 4.33 -10.38 11.14
N GLU A 174 4.86 -10.28 12.34
CA GLU A 174 4.13 -10.54 13.58
C GLU A 174 4.40 -9.39 14.55
N VAL A 175 3.32 -8.75 15.01
CA VAL A 175 3.38 -7.68 16.00
C VAL A 175 2.40 -7.99 17.10
N LYS A 176 2.84 -7.80 18.35
CA LYS A 176 2.00 -7.94 19.53
C LYS A 176 2.37 -6.89 20.55
N ASN A 177 1.39 -6.09 20.97
CA ASN A 177 1.52 -5.14 22.07
C ASN A 177 0.21 -5.11 22.88
N GLN A 178 0.13 -4.23 23.88
CA GLN A 178 -1.04 -4.12 24.76
C GLN A 178 -2.33 -3.66 24.04
N PHE A 179 -2.21 -3.02 22.89
CA PHE A 179 -3.33 -2.45 22.14
C PHE A 179 -3.83 -3.35 21.03
N TYR A 180 -2.94 -4.07 20.35
CA TYR A 180 -3.28 -4.93 19.22
C TYR A 180 -2.24 -6.02 18.98
N GLN A 181 -2.66 -7.03 18.23
CA GLN A 181 -1.78 -8.03 17.65
C GLN A 181 -2.17 -8.33 16.21
N TYR A 182 -1.19 -8.48 15.33
CA TYR A 182 -1.42 -8.93 13.98
C TYR A 182 -0.33 -9.88 13.49
N THR A 183 -0.74 -10.76 12.59
CA THR A 183 0.17 -11.56 11.77
C THR A 183 -0.18 -11.33 10.30
N LEU A 184 0.81 -11.08 9.47
CA LEU A 184 0.71 -11.11 8.02
C LEU A 184 1.75 -12.11 7.53
N THR A 185 1.36 -13.01 6.64
CA THR A 185 2.27 -13.96 5.98
C THR A 185 1.84 -14.18 4.54
N ALA A 186 2.75 -14.73 3.72
CA ALA A 186 2.36 -15.35 2.46
C ALA A 186 1.50 -16.61 2.71
N GLU A 187 1.08 -17.27 1.63
CA GLU A 187 0.32 -18.53 1.67
C GLU A 187 0.97 -19.55 2.62
N ASN A 188 0.17 -20.09 3.53
CA ASN A 188 0.58 -21.11 4.47
C ASN A 188 -0.18 -22.41 4.15
N LYS A 189 0.52 -23.39 3.59
CA LYS A 189 -0.06 -24.68 3.17
C LYS A 189 -0.57 -25.54 4.33
N ASN A 190 -0.22 -25.21 5.57
CA ASN A 190 -0.62 -25.95 6.76
C ASN A 190 -1.93 -25.45 7.37
N VAL A 191 -2.50 -24.34 6.88
CA VAL A 191 -3.79 -23.82 7.35
C VAL A 191 -4.84 -23.90 6.24
N SER A 192 -6.07 -24.21 6.62
CA SER A 192 -7.19 -24.17 5.68
C SER A 192 -7.54 -22.74 5.30
N PHE A 193 -8.20 -22.58 4.16
CA PHE A 193 -8.82 -21.31 3.78
C PHE A 193 -9.71 -20.78 4.92
N ARG A 194 -9.62 -19.49 5.19
CA ARG A 194 -10.51 -18.78 6.12
C ARG A 194 -10.69 -17.36 5.62
N ASN A 195 -11.90 -16.84 5.70
CA ASN A 195 -12.22 -15.47 5.33
C ASN A 195 -13.25 -14.90 6.30
N GLU A 196 -12.79 -14.28 7.39
CA GLU A 196 -13.64 -13.92 8.52
C GLU A 196 -13.35 -12.50 9.03
N ILE A 197 -14.39 -11.67 9.04
CA ILE A 197 -14.47 -10.43 9.81
C ILE A 197 -15.49 -10.67 10.91
N LYS A 198 -15.02 -10.89 12.14
CA LYS A 198 -15.92 -11.02 13.29
C LYS A 198 -16.45 -9.64 13.64
N ARG A 199 -17.76 -9.54 13.86
CA ARG A 199 -18.43 -8.29 14.22
C ARG A 199 -19.11 -8.40 15.59
N ASN A 200 -19.28 -7.28 16.28
CA ASN A 200 -20.05 -7.19 17.53
C ASN A 200 -21.56 -7.08 17.26
N GLN A 201 -22.36 -6.90 18.31
CA GLN A 201 -23.82 -6.75 18.22
C GLN A 201 -24.27 -5.49 17.45
N ASN A 202 -23.42 -4.47 17.37
CA ASN A 202 -23.66 -3.25 16.59
C ASN A 202 -23.17 -3.37 15.14
N ASN A 203 -22.79 -4.58 14.71
CA ASN A 203 -22.20 -4.86 13.39
C ASN A 203 -20.83 -4.20 13.15
N GLU A 204 -20.13 -3.79 14.21
CA GLU A 204 -18.79 -3.22 14.10
C GLU A 204 -17.73 -4.33 14.06
N PRO A 205 -16.71 -4.24 13.19
CA PRO A 205 -15.65 -5.24 13.09
C PRO A 205 -14.75 -5.22 14.32
N ILE A 206 -14.51 -6.41 14.91
CA ILE A 206 -13.73 -6.58 16.15
C ILE A 206 -12.49 -7.49 15.99
N SER A 207 -12.48 -8.36 14.99
CA SER A 207 -11.30 -9.15 14.65
C SER A 207 -11.32 -9.57 13.19
N LEU A 208 -10.14 -9.68 12.61
CA LEU A 208 -9.91 -10.09 11.24
C LEU A 208 -9.13 -11.41 11.22
N ASN A 209 -9.57 -12.37 10.43
CA ASN A 209 -8.90 -13.65 10.27
C ASN A 209 -9.07 -14.18 8.84
N PHE A 210 -8.03 -13.97 8.05
CA PHE A 210 -7.91 -14.38 6.66
C PHE A 210 -6.78 -15.41 6.56
N ASN A 211 -7.05 -16.59 6.02
CA ASN A 211 -6.04 -17.61 5.73
C ASN A 211 -6.10 -17.99 4.25
N ASN A 212 -4.96 -17.93 3.57
CA ASN A 212 -4.82 -18.28 2.16
C ASN A 212 -5.83 -17.57 1.24
N VAL A 213 -6.10 -16.30 1.52
CA VAL A 213 -7.05 -15.46 0.77
C VAL A 213 -6.29 -14.69 -0.31
N SER A 214 -6.85 -14.58 -1.51
CA SER A 214 -6.25 -13.77 -2.58
C SER A 214 -6.24 -12.30 -2.18
N ILE A 215 -5.27 -11.53 -2.68
CA ILE A 215 -5.19 -10.12 -2.32
C ILE A 215 -6.44 -9.33 -2.72
N TYR A 216 -7.06 -9.67 -3.86
CA TYR A 216 -8.32 -9.08 -4.29
C TYR A 216 -9.42 -9.28 -3.26
N ARG A 217 -9.60 -10.51 -2.76
CA ARG A 217 -10.64 -10.82 -1.78
C ARG A 217 -10.36 -10.18 -0.43
N LEU A 218 -9.09 -10.21 0.00
CA LEU A 218 -8.64 -9.58 1.24
C LEU A 218 -8.94 -8.08 1.23
N LEU A 219 -8.61 -7.40 0.13
CA LEU A 219 -8.83 -5.97 -0.03
C LEU A 219 -10.31 -5.63 -0.19
N THR A 220 -11.10 -6.35 -0.98
CA THR A 220 -12.53 -6.03 -1.10
C THR A 220 -13.25 -6.13 0.24
N ASP A 221 -12.94 -7.14 1.06
CA ASP A 221 -13.52 -7.28 2.40
C ASP A 221 -13.07 -6.18 3.37
N ILE A 222 -11.78 -5.82 3.39
CA ILE A 222 -11.24 -4.79 4.29
C ILE A 222 -11.66 -3.37 3.91
N TYR A 223 -11.85 -3.11 2.62
CA TYR A 223 -12.35 -1.84 2.11
C TYR A 223 -13.89 -1.77 2.06
N GLU A 224 -14.57 -2.81 2.55
CA GLU A 224 -16.04 -2.90 2.58
C GLU A 224 -16.66 -2.66 1.20
N LEU A 225 -16.01 -3.19 0.16
CA LEU A 225 -16.53 -3.19 -1.18
C LEU A 225 -17.43 -4.40 -1.42
N THR A 226 -18.46 -4.18 -2.23
CA THR A 226 -19.41 -5.21 -2.65
C THR A 226 -18.71 -6.35 -3.38
N THR A 227 -17.93 -6.08 -4.43
CA THR A 227 -17.31 -7.14 -5.23
C THR A 227 -15.99 -6.72 -5.89
N ALA A 228 -15.33 -7.68 -6.54
CA ALA A 228 -14.19 -7.46 -7.40
C ALA A 228 -14.50 -6.55 -8.61
N ALA A 229 -15.78 -6.34 -8.96
CA ALA A 229 -16.16 -5.43 -10.04
C ALA A 229 -15.73 -3.98 -9.74
N ARG A 230 -15.51 -3.62 -8.46
CA ARG A 230 -15.08 -2.29 -8.03
C ARG A 230 -13.57 -2.10 -7.95
N LEU A 231 -12.79 -3.05 -8.45
CA LEU A 231 -11.33 -2.96 -8.46
C LEU A 231 -10.85 -2.19 -9.69
N ASP A 232 -10.12 -1.09 -9.47
CA ASP A 232 -9.39 -0.35 -10.51
C ASP A 232 -7.90 -0.71 -10.38
N VAL A 233 -7.50 -1.76 -11.11
CA VAL A 233 -6.20 -2.44 -10.96
C VAL A 233 -5.41 -2.34 -12.24
N ASN A 234 -4.12 -2.02 -12.13
CA ASN A 234 -3.16 -2.28 -13.19
C ASN A 234 -2.72 -3.75 -13.11
N LEU A 235 -3.21 -4.60 -14.02
CA LEU A 235 -3.04 -6.07 -14.00
C LEU A 235 -1.58 -6.54 -13.94
N ASP A 236 -0.63 -5.71 -14.40
CA ASP A 236 0.80 -6.05 -14.40
C ASP A 236 1.47 -5.87 -13.02
N SER A 237 0.79 -5.27 -12.04
CA SER A 237 1.39 -4.84 -10.76
C SER A 237 1.04 -5.70 -9.55
N ILE A 238 0.02 -6.58 -9.63
CA ILE A 238 -0.47 -7.32 -8.48
C ILE A 238 -0.39 -8.83 -8.70
N SER A 239 0.42 -9.48 -7.87
CA SER A 239 0.55 -10.93 -7.88
C SER A 239 -0.77 -11.66 -7.56
N ASN A 240 -0.99 -12.83 -8.18
CA ASN A 240 -2.08 -13.76 -7.83
C ASN A 240 -1.82 -14.51 -6.49
N ASN A 241 -0.98 -13.95 -5.63
CA ASN A 241 -0.58 -14.60 -4.41
C ASN A 241 -1.72 -14.59 -3.38
N LYS A 242 -1.63 -15.54 -2.46
CA LYS A 242 -2.50 -15.64 -1.29
C LYS A 242 -1.76 -15.21 -0.04
N TYR A 243 -2.54 -14.75 0.93
CA TYR A 243 -2.06 -14.15 2.15
C TYR A 243 -2.79 -14.75 3.34
N CYS A 244 -2.08 -14.90 4.45
CA CYS A 244 -2.70 -15.06 5.77
C CYS A 244 -2.57 -13.74 6.52
N PHE A 245 -3.68 -13.18 6.95
CA PHE A 245 -3.73 -11.93 7.70
C PHE A 245 -4.68 -12.07 8.89
N LYS A 246 -4.15 -11.87 10.09
CA LYS A 246 -4.93 -11.85 11.33
C LYS A 246 -4.68 -10.54 12.03
N LEU A 247 -5.74 -9.88 12.51
CA LEU A 247 -5.65 -8.66 13.31
C LEU A 247 -6.69 -8.71 14.42
N GLU A 248 -6.25 -8.47 15.65
CA GLU A 248 -7.09 -8.34 16.84
C GLU A 248 -6.68 -7.07 17.58
N GLN A 249 -7.65 -6.35 18.13
CA GLN A 249 -7.44 -5.11 18.89
C GLN A 249 -8.12 -5.22 20.26
N SER A 250 -7.53 -4.55 21.25
CA SER A 250 -8.13 -4.34 22.57
C SER A 250 -9.31 -3.37 22.48
N SER A 251 -10.32 -3.55 23.34
CA SER A 251 -11.55 -2.75 23.34
C SER A 251 -11.35 -1.25 23.62
N GLY A 252 -10.18 -0.86 24.15
CA GLY A 252 -9.83 0.54 24.42
C GLY A 252 -8.95 1.20 23.33
N TYR A 253 -8.57 0.47 22.28
CA TYR A 253 -7.77 1.04 21.20
C TYR A 253 -8.65 1.90 20.29
N SER A 254 -8.30 3.17 20.14
CA SER A 254 -9.16 4.17 19.49
C SER A 254 -9.26 4.03 17.96
N LYS A 255 -8.41 3.22 17.36
CA LYS A 255 -8.32 3.10 15.90
C LYS A 255 -9.25 2.01 15.38
N ASN A 256 -10.09 2.35 14.40
CA ASN A 256 -10.91 1.39 13.68
C ASN A 256 -10.06 0.23 13.11
N ILE A 257 -10.50 -1.01 13.31
CA ILE A 257 -9.73 -2.20 12.94
C ILE A 257 -9.53 -2.33 11.42
N LEU A 258 -10.51 -1.93 10.62
CA LEU A 258 -10.40 -1.98 9.16
C LEU A 258 -9.44 -0.91 8.67
N ASP A 259 -9.47 0.30 9.23
CA ASP A 259 -8.50 1.34 8.87
C ASP A 259 -7.08 0.93 9.27
N HIS A 260 -6.92 0.27 10.42
CA HIS A 260 -5.64 -0.30 10.81
C HIS A 260 -5.17 -1.39 9.85
N ALA A 261 -6.07 -2.28 9.43
CA ALA A 261 -5.77 -3.30 8.43
C ALA A 261 -5.36 -2.70 7.07
N LYS A 262 -6.07 -1.67 6.60
CA LYS A 262 -5.75 -0.95 5.36
C LYS A 262 -4.32 -0.42 5.40
N GLU A 263 -3.91 0.17 6.52
CA GLU A 263 -2.55 0.68 6.68
C GLU A 263 -1.50 -0.43 6.67
N ILE A 264 -1.71 -1.51 7.44
CA ILE A 264 -0.79 -2.65 7.49
C ILE A 264 -0.59 -3.25 6.09
N LEU A 265 -1.67 -3.47 5.34
CA LEU A 265 -1.58 -4.05 4.00
C LEU A 265 -0.88 -3.10 3.00
N ASN A 266 -1.19 -1.81 3.06
CA ASN A 266 -0.51 -0.79 2.26
C ASN A 266 0.98 -0.65 2.61
N GLU A 267 1.38 -1.01 3.83
CA GLU A 267 2.78 -0.97 4.27
C GLU A 267 3.57 -2.15 3.74
N TYR A 268 3.02 -3.37 3.86
CA TYR A 268 3.82 -4.59 3.68
C TYR A 268 3.55 -5.36 2.39
N CYS A 269 2.44 -5.15 1.69
CA CYS A 269 2.09 -5.97 0.54
C CYS A 269 2.59 -5.43 -0.82
N GLY A 270 3.44 -4.40 -0.82
CA GLY A 270 4.09 -3.92 -2.04
C GLY A 270 3.17 -3.23 -3.05
N PHE A 271 1.94 -2.88 -2.64
CA PHE A 271 1.00 -2.07 -3.42
C PHE A 271 0.48 -0.90 -2.57
N LYS A 272 -0.13 0.08 -3.24
CA LYS A 272 -0.96 1.11 -2.60
C LYS A 272 -2.42 0.98 -3.02
N ALA A 273 -3.27 0.65 -2.07
CA ALA A 273 -4.71 0.53 -2.21
C ALA A 273 -5.41 1.72 -1.54
N ARG A 274 -6.39 2.32 -2.22
CA ARG A 274 -7.24 3.39 -1.66
C ARG A 274 -8.58 3.50 -2.38
N LEU A 275 -9.61 3.93 -1.67
CA LEU A 275 -10.88 4.28 -2.31
C LEU A 275 -10.73 5.58 -3.10
N ILE A 276 -11.21 5.57 -4.33
CA ILE A 276 -11.33 6.75 -5.18
C ILE A 276 -12.75 6.84 -5.72
N GLU A 277 -13.22 8.06 -5.95
CA GLU A 277 -14.41 8.29 -6.76
C GLU A 277 -13.95 8.59 -8.19
N LYS A 278 -14.38 7.76 -9.14
CA LYS A 278 -14.01 7.90 -10.55
C LYS A 278 -15.26 7.83 -11.42
N SER A 279 -15.29 8.63 -12.48
CA SER A 279 -16.31 8.50 -13.51
C SER A 279 -15.90 7.39 -14.47
N ILE A 280 -16.75 6.39 -14.66
CA ILE A 280 -16.48 5.28 -15.59
C ILE A 280 -17.68 5.06 -16.52
N ASP A 281 -17.39 4.58 -17.73
CA ASP A 281 -18.40 4.42 -18.80
C ASP A 281 -19.10 3.07 -18.75
N SER A 282 -18.45 2.06 -18.17
CA SER A 282 -18.93 0.68 -18.12
C SER A 282 -19.42 0.30 -16.72
N LEU A 283 -20.68 0.58 -16.45
CA LEU A 283 -21.37 0.21 -15.21
C LEU A 283 -22.88 0.03 -15.43
N TYR A 284 -23.55 -0.56 -14.45
CA TYR A 284 -25.00 -0.60 -14.37
C TYR A 284 -25.53 0.35 -13.29
N THR A 285 -26.77 0.77 -13.45
CA THR A 285 -27.53 1.51 -12.44
C THR A 285 -28.73 0.68 -12.02
N LEU A 286 -28.97 0.56 -10.72
CA LEU A 286 -30.19 -0.02 -10.18
C LEU A 286 -31.18 1.12 -9.89
N GLN A 287 -32.31 1.12 -10.58
CA GLN A 287 -33.27 2.24 -10.58
C GLN A 287 -34.65 1.79 -10.10
N VAL A 288 -35.38 2.68 -9.43
CA VAL A 288 -36.83 2.50 -9.23
C VAL A 288 -37.56 2.86 -10.52
N ILE A 289 -38.40 1.94 -10.99
CA ILE A 289 -39.29 2.13 -12.15
C ILE A 289 -40.77 2.10 -11.77
N ASP A 290 -41.11 1.59 -10.59
CA ASP A 290 -42.46 1.58 -10.03
C ASP A 290 -42.37 1.62 -8.49
N SER A 291 -42.57 2.80 -7.90
CA SER A 291 -42.46 2.97 -6.45
C SER A 291 -43.55 2.23 -5.67
N THR A 292 -44.66 1.85 -6.32
CA THR A 292 -45.77 1.13 -5.67
C THR A 292 -45.47 -0.36 -5.48
N ARG A 293 -44.39 -0.86 -6.10
CA ARG A 293 -43.95 -2.26 -6.03
C ARG A 293 -42.67 -2.45 -5.23
N LEU A 294 -42.14 -1.41 -4.61
CA LEU A 294 -40.94 -1.54 -3.78
C LEU A 294 -41.16 -2.60 -2.70
N PRO A 295 -40.11 -3.34 -2.32
CA PRO A 295 -40.25 -4.35 -1.30
C PRO A 295 -40.61 -3.70 0.04
N ASP A 296 -41.42 -4.39 0.84
CA ASP A 296 -41.72 -3.98 2.20
C ASP A 296 -40.50 -4.14 3.12
N LYS A 297 -40.53 -3.44 4.25
CA LYS A 297 -39.53 -3.63 5.31
C LYS A 297 -39.58 -5.07 5.81
N SER A 298 -38.43 -5.71 5.92
CA SER A 298 -38.32 -7.07 6.43
C SER A 298 -38.78 -7.12 7.89
N LEU A 299 -39.60 -8.11 8.20
CA LEU A 299 -40.03 -8.44 9.57
C LEU A 299 -39.16 -9.55 10.19
N ASP A 300 -38.24 -10.12 9.42
CA ASP A 300 -37.41 -11.23 9.91
C ASP A 300 -36.44 -10.76 11.01
N GLU A 301 -36.31 -11.61 12.03
CA GLU A 301 -35.39 -11.35 13.13
C GLU A 301 -33.93 -11.51 12.67
N LYS A 302 -33.67 -12.49 11.81
CA LYS A 302 -32.33 -12.89 11.37
C LYS A 302 -32.06 -12.49 9.93
N HIS A 303 -30.87 -11.98 9.69
CA HIS A 303 -30.34 -11.78 8.35
C HIS A 303 -29.93 -13.13 7.75
N THR A 304 -30.44 -13.44 6.55
CA THR A 304 -29.97 -14.57 5.74
C THR A 304 -29.80 -14.13 4.29
N MET A 305 -28.77 -14.66 3.63
CA MET A 305 -28.51 -14.37 2.23
C MET A 305 -27.87 -15.59 1.58
N GLU A 306 -28.51 -16.08 0.55
CA GLU A 306 -28.08 -17.25 -0.22
C GLU A 306 -28.16 -16.91 -1.70
N PHE A 307 -27.12 -17.25 -2.46
CA PHE A 307 -27.18 -17.19 -3.90
C PHE A 307 -26.35 -18.29 -4.55
N ALA A 308 -26.84 -18.78 -5.67
CA ALA A 308 -26.19 -19.79 -6.50
C ALA A 308 -26.45 -19.43 -7.96
N GLY A 309 -25.49 -18.76 -8.58
CA GLY A 309 -25.65 -18.20 -9.93
C GLY A 309 -26.87 -17.29 -10.03
N PRO A 310 -27.89 -17.62 -10.85
CA PRO A 310 -29.02 -16.74 -11.10
C PRO A 310 -30.12 -16.84 -10.01
N ILE A 311 -29.92 -17.64 -8.97
CA ILE A 311 -30.81 -17.72 -7.82
C ILE A 311 -30.26 -16.81 -6.72
N PHE A 312 -31.12 -15.95 -6.17
CA PHE A 312 -30.84 -15.11 -5.00
C PHE A 312 -32.02 -15.17 -4.04
N LYS A 313 -31.73 -15.39 -2.76
CA LYS A 313 -32.70 -15.33 -1.67
C LYS A 313 -32.09 -14.55 -0.52
N GLY A 314 -32.67 -13.40 -0.22
CA GLY A 314 -32.26 -12.54 0.88
C GLY A 314 -33.42 -12.26 1.82
N ARG A 315 -33.15 -12.40 3.12
CA ARG A 315 -34.04 -11.98 4.21
C ARG A 315 -33.33 -10.95 5.07
N LYS A 316 -34.03 -9.85 5.38
CA LYS A 316 -33.47 -8.71 6.12
C LYS A 316 -32.15 -8.21 5.49
N ILE A 317 -32.15 -8.02 4.18
CA ILE A 317 -31.01 -7.51 3.40
C ILE A 317 -31.13 -6.00 3.14
N SER A 318 -30.01 -5.30 3.05
CA SER A 318 -29.90 -3.93 2.55
C SER A 318 -29.72 -3.89 1.02
N SER A 319 -29.80 -2.69 0.43
CA SER A 319 -29.52 -2.50 -0.99
C SER A 319 -28.09 -2.90 -1.36
N ASP A 320 -27.10 -2.72 -0.47
CA ASP A 320 -25.71 -3.12 -0.69
C ASP A 320 -25.55 -4.62 -0.98
N GLN A 321 -26.34 -5.48 -0.33
CA GLN A 321 -26.29 -6.92 -0.53
C GLN A 321 -26.95 -7.34 -1.86
N LEU A 322 -28.00 -6.63 -2.29
CA LEU A 322 -28.54 -6.77 -3.62
C LEU A 322 -27.54 -6.30 -4.69
N ILE A 323 -26.89 -5.15 -4.48
CA ILE A 323 -25.84 -4.61 -5.37
C ILE A 323 -24.69 -5.60 -5.50
N MET A 324 -24.22 -6.17 -4.39
CA MET A 324 -23.20 -7.21 -4.38
C MET A 324 -23.61 -8.40 -5.26
N TYR A 325 -24.84 -8.90 -5.09
CA TYR A 325 -25.35 -9.96 -5.95
C TYR A 325 -25.30 -9.58 -7.43
N LEU A 326 -25.82 -8.40 -7.78
CA LEU A 326 -25.91 -7.92 -9.17
C LEU A 326 -24.53 -7.68 -9.80
N GLU A 327 -23.57 -7.16 -9.05
CA GLU A 327 -22.20 -7.00 -9.52
C GLU A 327 -21.53 -8.35 -9.77
N ASN A 328 -21.80 -9.37 -8.94
CA ASN A 328 -21.32 -10.74 -9.19
C ASN A 328 -21.95 -11.37 -10.45
N GLN A 329 -23.17 -10.96 -10.82
CA GLN A 329 -23.83 -11.45 -12.04
C GLN A 329 -23.36 -10.72 -13.31
N THR A 330 -23.05 -9.42 -13.19
CA THR A 330 -22.75 -8.56 -14.35
C THR A 330 -21.26 -8.32 -14.56
N TYR A 331 -20.43 -8.60 -13.56
CA TYR A 331 -18.99 -8.32 -13.52
C TYR A 331 -18.63 -6.83 -13.73
N LEU A 332 -19.62 -5.93 -13.62
CA LEU A 332 -19.44 -4.49 -13.71
C LEU A 332 -20.01 -3.83 -12.44
N PRO A 333 -19.44 -2.69 -12.01
CA PRO A 333 -20.00 -1.94 -10.89
C PRO A 333 -21.48 -1.61 -11.06
N VAL A 334 -22.22 -1.64 -9.96
CA VAL A 334 -23.64 -1.27 -9.94
C VAL A 334 -23.79 -0.05 -9.04
N LYS A 335 -24.23 1.07 -9.61
CA LYS A 335 -24.58 2.29 -8.87
C LYS A 335 -26.02 2.20 -8.37
N ASP A 336 -26.18 2.32 -7.05
CA ASP A 336 -27.50 2.44 -6.45
C ASP A 336 -28.13 3.79 -6.80
N LYS A 337 -29.32 3.76 -7.41
CA LYS A 337 -30.18 4.93 -7.59
C LYS A 337 -31.58 4.67 -7.04
N THR A 338 -31.71 3.68 -6.15
CA THR A 338 -33.00 3.29 -5.59
C THR A 338 -33.42 4.16 -4.41
N GLY A 339 -32.46 4.59 -3.60
CA GLY A 339 -32.72 5.30 -2.35
C GLY A 339 -33.33 4.42 -1.25
N LEU A 340 -33.25 3.10 -1.38
CA LEU A 340 -33.70 2.16 -0.35
C LEU A 340 -32.76 2.21 0.86
N ASP A 341 -33.23 2.83 1.95
CA ASP A 341 -32.48 3.04 3.20
C ASP A 341 -32.93 2.08 4.33
N PHE A 342 -33.71 1.06 3.99
CA PHE A 342 -34.23 0.06 4.90
C PHE A 342 -33.87 -1.36 4.47
N VAL A 343 -33.96 -2.31 5.41
CA VAL A 343 -33.78 -3.73 5.12
C VAL A 343 -35.07 -4.37 4.64
N PHE A 344 -34.98 -5.26 3.67
CA PHE A 344 -36.11 -5.90 3.00
C PHE A 344 -35.82 -7.37 2.68
N ASP A 345 -36.86 -8.07 2.21
CA ASP A 345 -36.75 -9.44 1.72
C ASP A 345 -36.84 -9.43 0.19
N MET A 346 -36.07 -10.30 -0.46
CA MET A 346 -36.10 -10.42 -1.91
C MET A 346 -35.68 -11.80 -2.36
N GLU A 347 -36.44 -12.35 -3.31
CA GLU A 347 -36.08 -13.54 -4.05
C GLU A 347 -36.04 -13.24 -5.54
N LEU A 348 -34.94 -13.64 -6.19
CA LEU A 348 -34.75 -13.57 -7.64
C LEU A 348 -34.44 -14.97 -8.16
N ASN A 349 -35.10 -15.36 -9.24
CA ASN A 349 -34.81 -16.60 -9.95
C ASN A 349 -34.88 -16.34 -11.45
N TRP A 350 -33.72 -16.16 -12.08
CA TRP A 350 -33.60 -15.82 -13.50
C TRP A 350 -32.71 -16.83 -14.24
N SER A 351 -32.38 -16.59 -15.52
CA SER A 351 -31.57 -17.51 -16.33
C SER A 351 -30.47 -16.80 -17.11
N TYR A 352 -29.27 -17.37 -17.11
CA TYR A 352 -28.16 -16.93 -17.98
C TYR A 352 -28.46 -17.13 -19.47
N GLU A 353 -29.28 -18.12 -19.82
CA GLU A 353 -29.69 -18.38 -21.21
C GLU A 353 -30.62 -17.26 -21.73
N ASN A 354 -31.34 -16.61 -20.82
CA ASN A 354 -32.18 -15.46 -21.12
C ASN A 354 -31.95 -14.33 -20.10
N PRO A 355 -30.86 -13.54 -20.24
CA PRO A 355 -30.49 -12.51 -19.26
C PRO A 355 -31.54 -11.42 -19.04
N LYS A 356 -32.51 -11.27 -19.95
CA LYS A 356 -33.64 -10.34 -19.79
C LYS A 356 -34.51 -10.70 -18.58
N THR A 357 -34.56 -11.99 -18.22
CA THR A 357 -35.34 -12.51 -17.08
C THR A 357 -34.90 -11.90 -15.74
N LEU A 358 -33.64 -11.49 -15.58
CA LEU A 358 -33.20 -10.77 -14.38
C LEU A 358 -34.01 -9.48 -14.16
N ASN A 359 -34.22 -8.71 -15.24
CA ASN A 359 -35.02 -7.49 -15.17
C ASN A 359 -36.52 -7.78 -15.07
N GLU A 360 -36.98 -8.98 -15.45
CA GLU A 360 -38.37 -9.41 -15.21
C GLU A 360 -38.58 -9.72 -13.73
N GLU A 361 -37.62 -10.36 -13.06
CA GLU A 361 -37.65 -10.58 -11.61
C GLU A 361 -37.55 -9.27 -10.83
N LEU A 362 -36.60 -8.38 -11.17
CA LEU A 362 -36.45 -7.08 -10.51
C LEU A 362 -37.70 -6.19 -10.64
N LYS A 363 -38.40 -6.27 -11.78
CA LYS A 363 -39.66 -5.54 -12.01
C LYS A 363 -40.77 -5.93 -11.01
N LYS A 364 -40.75 -7.14 -10.46
CA LYS A 364 -41.69 -7.56 -9.42
C LYS A 364 -41.57 -6.68 -8.17
N TYR A 365 -40.38 -6.16 -7.92
CA TYR A 365 -40.04 -5.27 -6.82
C TYR A 365 -39.95 -3.80 -7.24
N GLY A 366 -40.48 -3.45 -8.42
CA GLY A 366 -40.43 -2.07 -8.93
C GLY A 366 -39.02 -1.59 -9.30
N LEU A 367 -38.06 -2.49 -9.47
CA LEU A 367 -36.67 -2.19 -9.76
C LEU A 367 -36.30 -2.55 -11.20
N LYS A 368 -35.25 -1.91 -11.71
CA LYS A 368 -34.64 -2.24 -13.01
C LYS A 368 -33.14 -2.02 -12.97
N LEU A 369 -32.40 -3.00 -13.47
CA LEU A 369 -30.97 -2.88 -13.76
C LEU A 369 -30.78 -2.40 -15.20
N LYS A 370 -30.13 -1.24 -15.36
CA LYS A 370 -29.88 -0.63 -16.69
C LYS A 370 -28.40 -0.33 -16.85
N LYS A 371 -27.79 -0.74 -17.98
CA LYS A 371 -26.45 -0.28 -18.33
C LYS A 371 -26.48 1.25 -18.45
N SER A 372 -25.49 1.92 -17.87
CA SER A 372 -25.46 3.39 -17.91
C SER A 372 -25.24 3.88 -19.34
N ASP A 373 -26.01 4.89 -19.76
CA ASP A 373 -25.84 5.53 -21.07
C ASP A 373 -24.80 6.66 -21.03
N ILE A 374 -24.47 7.12 -19.82
CA ILE A 374 -23.51 8.20 -19.55
C ILE A 374 -22.48 7.72 -18.52
N PRO A 375 -21.28 8.33 -18.49
CA PRO A 375 -20.32 8.06 -17.43
C PRO A 375 -20.93 8.42 -16.06
N GLU A 376 -20.80 7.53 -15.08
CA GLU A 376 -21.25 7.82 -13.72
C GLU A 376 -20.08 7.76 -12.74
N LYS A 377 -20.09 8.69 -11.78
CA LYS A 377 -19.22 8.62 -10.61
C LYS A 377 -19.61 7.43 -9.75
N ILE A 378 -18.61 6.61 -9.43
CA ILE A 378 -18.73 5.46 -8.53
C ILE A 378 -17.45 5.31 -7.72
N VAL A 379 -17.59 4.78 -6.50
CA VAL A 379 -16.46 4.45 -5.63
C VAL A 379 -15.82 3.16 -6.12
N LEU A 380 -14.52 3.24 -6.39
CA LEU A 380 -13.65 2.13 -6.77
C LEU A 380 -12.51 2.01 -5.77
N LEU A 381 -11.92 0.82 -5.68
CA LEU A 381 -10.65 0.61 -5.02
C LEU A 381 -9.54 0.63 -6.07
N GLU A 382 -8.79 1.74 -6.08
CA GLU A 382 -7.58 1.86 -6.86
C GLU A 382 -6.47 1.08 -6.17
N ILE A 383 -5.78 0.21 -6.91
CA ILE A 383 -4.59 -0.48 -6.44
C ILE A 383 -3.44 -0.24 -7.42
N LYS A 384 -2.33 0.31 -6.91
CA LYS A 384 -1.15 0.76 -7.65
C LYS A 384 0.14 0.12 -7.19
#